data_AF-A0A3S4ZVL2-F1
#
_entry.id   AF-A0A3S4ZVL2-F1
#
_cell.length_a   1.000
_cell.length_b   1.000
_cell.length_c   1.000
_cell.angle_alpha   90.00
_cell.angle_beta   90.00
_cell.angle_gamma   90.00
#
_symmetry.space_group_name_H-M   'P 1'
#
loop_
_entity.id
_entity.type
_entity.pdbx_description
1 polymer ?
#
loop_
_entity_poly.entity_id
_entity_poly.type
_entity_poly.pdbx_seq_one_letter_code
_entity_poly.pdbx_strand_id
1 'polypeptide(L)'
;LVEAEIRREQDEARAVEEACDAIDSDEGQGDPVAEQEEYEKWKVRELRRIRRDKEARENIQQEKEEATLFHIIFLTSCHTNMNDIQRQEEFRKNPKLITNKAIKGKYKFMQKYFHRGAFFVTASETDVYKRDFAQPTLEDHFDKTKLPAVMQVKNFGLAGRTKYTHLVDQDTSTFDSPWFANTMTNIKFHELHGGGVKSVFEKPLFKSKKKTDA
;
A
#
# COMPACT_ATOMS: atom_id res chain seq x y z
N LEU A 1 -7.42 -9.67 20.66
CA LEU A 1 -8.22 -10.83 21.11
C LEU A 1 -9.12 -11.31 19.98
N VAL A 2 -10.08 -10.51 19.50
CA VAL A 2 -10.96 -10.90 18.38
C VAL A 2 -10.20 -11.20 17.07
N GLU A 3 -9.25 -10.35 16.66
CA GLU A 3 -8.49 -10.56 15.42
C GLU A 3 -7.54 -11.76 15.47
N ALA A 4 -6.99 -12.05 16.66
CA ALA A 4 -6.16 -13.23 16.88
C ALA A 4 -7.01 -14.52 16.90
N GLU A 5 -8.25 -14.43 17.40
CA GLU A 5 -9.20 -15.53 17.39
C GLU A 5 -9.68 -15.84 15.96
N ILE A 6 -10.01 -14.81 15.16
CA ILE A 6 -10.40 -14.96 13.75
C ILE A 6 -9.27 -15.59 12.94
N ARG A 7 -8.02 -15.17 13.18
CA ARG A 7 -6.87 -15.76 12.50
C ARG A 7 -6.66 -17.22 12.91
N ARG A 8 -6.82 -17.53 14.20
CA ARG A 8 -6.75 -18.91 14.70
C ARG A 8 -7.85 -19.77 14.09
N GLU A 9 -9.07 -19.26 13.99
CA GLU A 9 -10.21 -19.92 13.37
C GLU A 9 -10.01 -20.15 11.86
N GLN A 10 -9.39 -19.20 11.15
CA GLN A 10 -9.02 -19.35 9.74
C GLN A 10 -7.92 -20.38 9.53
N ASP A 11 -6.88 -20.36 10.38
CA ASP A 11 -5.78 -21.32 10.33
C ASP A 11 -6.26 -22.74 10.72
N GLU A 12 -7.16 -22.86 11.69
CA GLU A 12 -7.84 -24.11 12.07
C GLU A 12 -8.75 -24.62 10.96
N ALA A 13 -9.55 -23.75 10.32
CA ALA A 13 -10.38 -24.12 9.19
C ALA A 13 -9.54 -24.61 8.00
N ARG A 14 -8.40 -23.97 7.75
CA ARG A 14 -7.44 -24.37 6.71
C ARG A 14 -6.72 -25.68 7.06
N ALA A 15 -6.35 -25.89 8.31
CA ALA A 15 -5.75 -27.14 8.78
C ALA A 15 -6.75 -28.32 8.71
N VAL A 16 -8.01 -28.07 9.05
CA VAL A 16 -9.11 -29.05 8.87
C VAL A 16 -9.36 -29.30 7.38
N GLU A 17 -9.27 -28.27 6.52
CA GLU A 17 -9.35 -28.42 5.06
C GLU A 17 -8.25 -29.34 4.51
N GLU A 18 -7.00 -29.10 4.92
CA GLU A 18 -5.83 -29.86 4.49
C GLU A 18 -5.84 -31.30 5.04
N ALA A 19 -6.28 -31.49 6.29
CA ALA A 19 -6.49 -32.82 6.86
C ALA A 19 -7.58 -33.62 6.14
N CYS A 20 -8.67 -32.98 5.71
CA CYS A 20 -9.71 -33.64 4.92
C CYS A 20 -9.28 -33.99 3.49
N ASP A 21 -8.34 -33.24 2.89
CA ASP A 21 -7.77 -33.57 1.57
C ASP A 21 -6.68 -34.66 1.66
N ALA A 22 -6.01 -34.80 2.81
CA ALA A 22 -4.97 -35.81 3.04
C ALA A 22 -5.52 -37.21 3.35
N ILE A 23 -6.78 -37.34 3.75
CA ILE A 23 -7.45 -38.63 3.99
C ILE A 23 -7.99 -39.14 2.65
N ASP A 24 -7.10 -39.72 1.85
CA ASP A 24 -7.40 -40.53 0.66
C ASP A 24 -7.02 -41.98 0.94
N SER A 25 -7.41 -42.51 2.10
CA SER A 25 -7.18 -43.90 2.48
C SER A 25 -8.47 -44.68 2.33
N ASP A 26 -8.45 -45.59 1.35
CA ASP A 26 -9.43 -46.65 1.06
C ASP A 26 -9.39 -47.70 2.18
N GLU A 27 -9.74 -47.31 3.42
CA GLU A 27 -9.76 -48.22 4.58
C GLU A 27 -11.17 -48.81 4.85
N GLY A 28 -12.18 -48.45 4.05
CA GLY A 28 -13.58 -48.80 4.26
C GLY A 28 -14.11 -50.01 3.50
N GLN A 29 -13.28 -50.91 2.97
CA GLN A 29 -13.78 -52.03 2.16
C GLN A 29 -14.48 -53.10 3.04
N GLY A 30 -15.80 -53.00 3.18
CA GLY A 30 -16.67 -54.03 3.79
C GLY A 30 -17.60 -53.57 4.91
N ASP A 31 -17.52 -52.31 5.36
CA ASP A 31 -18.45 -51.72 6.33
C ASP A 31 -19.37 -50.68 5.65
N PRO A 32 -20.69 -50.90 5.56
CA PRO A 32 -21.62 -50.00 4.89
C PRO A 32 -21.72 -48.61 5.54
N VAL A 33 -21.32 -48.46 6.82
CA VAL A 33 -21.31 -47.16 7.49
C VAL A 33 -20.08 -46.35 7.06
N ALA A 34 -18.91 -46.99 6.96
CA ALA A 34 -17.68 -46.34 6.53
C ALA A 34 -17.73 -45.89 5.05
N GLU A 35 -18.31 -46.72 4.17
CA GLU A 35 -18.50 -46.38 2.75
C GLU A 35 -19.42 -45.17 2.55
N GLN A 36 -20.47 -45.05 3.37
CA GLN A 36 -21.37 -43.89 3.36
C GLN A 36 -20.64 -42.61 3.80
N GLU A 37 -19.82 -42.68 4.85
CA GLU A 37 -19.02 -41.55 5.32
C GLU A 37 -17.97 -41.10 4.28
N GLU A 38 -17.33 -42.04 3.59
CA GLU A 38 -16.38 -41.74 2.50
C GLU A 38 -17.07 -41.08 1.31
N TYR A 39 -18.25 -41.56 0.93
CA TYR A 39 -19.06 -40.93 -0.11
C TYR A 39 -19.49 -39.50 0.25
N GLU A 40 -19.85 -39.25 1.51
CA GLU A 40 -20.16 -37.92 2.01
C GLU A 40 -18.92 -37.00 2.02
N LYS A 41 -17.75 -37.50 2.43
CA LYS A 41 -16.48 -36.76 2.36
C LYS A 41 -16.11 -36.42 0.92
N TRP A 42 -16.29 -37.35 -0.02
CA TRP A 42 -16.12 -37.10 -1.45
C TRP A 42 -17.07 -36.01 -1.95
N LYS A 43 -18.36 -36.10 -1.59
CA LYS A 43 -19.38 -35.10 -1.96
C LYS A 43 -19.04 -33.72 -1.41
N VAL A 44 -18.53 -33.62 -0.18
CA VAL A 44 -18.07 -32.36 0.41
C VAL A 44 -16.88 -31.79 -0.36
N ARG A 45 -15.88 -32.61 -0.71
CA ARG A 45 -14.73 -32.16 -1.53
C ARG A 45 -15.19 -31.66 -2.91
N GLU A 46 -16.11 -32.36 -3.54
CA GLU A 46 -16.61 -31.99 -4.86
C GLU A 46 -17.47 -30.70 -4.82
N LEU A 47 -18.35 -30.57 -3.82
CA LEU A 47 -19.08 -29.33 -3.58
C LEU A 47 -18.15 -28.15 -3.26
N ARG A 48 -17.04 -28.38 -2.57
CA ARG A 48 -16.01 -27.35 -2.30
C ARG A 48 -15.31 -26.89 -3.58
N ARG A 49 -14.97 -27.80 -4.50
CA ARG A 49 -14.40 -27.44 -5.81
C ARG A 49 -15.36 -26.56 -6.60
N ILE A 50 -16.62 -26.97 -6.69
CA ILE A 50 -17.67 -26.20 -7.36
C ILE A 50 -17.86 -24.82 -6.70
N ARG A 51 -17.85 -24.77 -5.36
CA ARG A 51 -17.92 -23.51 -4.62
C ARG A 51 -16.73 -22.61 -4.91
N ARG A 52 -15.49 -23.12 -4.89
CA ARG A 52 -14.26 -22.34 -5.18
C ARG A 52 -14.32 -21.72 -6.57
N ASP A 53 -14.76 -22.47 -7.58
CA ASP A 53 -14.88 -21.98 -8.94
C ASP A 53 -15.98 -20.92 -9.08
N LYS A 54 -17.10 -21.08 -8.37
CA LYS A 54 -18.19 -20.10 -8.33
C LYS A 54 -17.76 -18.82 -7.61
N GLU A 55 -17.17 -18.94 -6.43
CA GLU A 55 -16.68 -17.84 -5.62
C GLU A 55 -15.57 -17.06 -6.32
N ALA A 56 -14.65 -17.73 -7.01
CA ALA A 56 -13.64 -17.05 -7.83
C ALA A 56 -14.26 -16.19 -8.93
N ARG A 57 -15.32 -16.67 -9.60
CA ARG A 57 -16.04 -15.90 -10.63
C ARG A 57 -16.81 -14.73 -10.02
N GLU A 58 -17.49 -14.95 -8.90
CA GLU A 58 -18.23 -13.92 -8.18
C GLU A 58 -17.29 -12.82 -7.65
N ASN A 59 -16.14 -13.19 -7.08
CA ASN A 59 -15.13 -12.23 -6.62
C ASN A 59 -14.59 -11.38 -7.78
N ILE A 60 -14.26 -11.98 -8.92
CA ILE A 60 -13.82 -11.23 -10.10
C ILE A 60 -14.91 -10.26 -10.59
N GLN A 61 -16.18 -10.65 -10.51
CA GLN A 61 -17.30 -9.79 -10.91
C GLN A 61 -17.50 -8.65 -9.90
N GLN A 62 -17.44 -8.92 -8.61
CA GLN A 62 -17.52 -7.92 -7.54
C GLN A 62 -16.37 -6.92 -7.64
N GLU A 63 -15.12 -7.37 -7.82
CA GLU A 63 -13.96 -6.48 -8.00
C GLU A 63 -14.13 -5.57 -9.21
N LYS A 64 -14.71 -6.08 -10.31
CA LYS A 64 -15.04 -5.26 -11.50
C LYS A 64 -16.12 -4.25 -11.19
N GLU A 65 -17.20 -4.64 -10.51
CA GLU A 65 -18.29 -3.75 -10.12
C GLU A 65 -17.79 -2.64 -9.21
N GLU A 66 -17.00 -2.96 -8.19
CA GLU A 66 -16.36 -1.98 -7.31
C GLU A 66 -15.42 -1.04 -8.07
N ALA A 67 -14.60 -1.56 -8.99
CA ALA A 67 -13.74 -0.74 -9.83
C ALA A 67 -14.55 0.21 -10.73
N THR A 68 -15.66 -0.26 -11.30
CA THR A 68 -16.55 0.58 -12.12
C THR A 68 -17.27 1.63 -11.29
N LEU A 69 -17.77 1.28 -10.09
CA LEU A 69 -18.38 2.23 -9.18
C LEU A 69 -17.37 3.29 -8.73
N PHE A 70 -16.16 2.88 -8.35
CA PHE A 70 -15.08 3.81 -8.02
C PHE A 70 -14.73 4.72 -9.20
N HIS A 71 -14.67 4.18 -10.42
CA HIS A 71 -14.42 4.96 -11.62
C HIS A 71 -15.54 5.97 -11.90
N ILE A 72 -16.81 5.57 -11.78
CA ILE A 72 -17.98 6.43 -11.97
C ILE A 72 -18.01 7.54 -10.92
N ILE A 73 -17.78 7.19 -9.64
CA ILE A 73 -17.68 8.16 -8.54
C ILE A 73 -16.52 9.12 -8.81
N PHE A 74 -15.34 8.62 -9.18
CA PHE A 74 -14.18 9.45 -9.48
C PHE A 74 -14.45 10.42 -10.64
N LEU A 75 -15.06 9.96 -11.74
CA LEU A 75 -15.43 10.82 -12.86
C LEU A 75 -16.46 11.87 -12.46
N THR A 76 -17.47 11.47 -11.67
CA THR A 76 -18.50 12.39 -11.17
C THR A 76 -17.89 13.45 -10.24
N SER A 77 -17.04 13.04 -9.31
CA SER A 77 -16.30 13.90 -8.39
C SER A 77 -15.30 14.83 -9.09
N CYS A 78 -14.69 14.37 -10.19
CA CYS A 78 -13.83 15.20 -11.04
C CYS A 78 -14.64 16.23 -11.83
N HIS A 79 -15.85 15.87 -12.26
CA HIS A 79 -16.74 16.78 -12.99
C HIS A 79 -17.30 17.89 -12.09
N THR A 80 -17.51 17.59 -10.81
CA THR A 80 -18.09 18.49 -9.79
C THR A 80 -17.07 19.29 -8.98
N ASN A 81 -15.80 19.38 -9.41
CA ASN A 81 -14.76 20.21 -8.75
C ASN A 81 -14.77 20.00 -7.22
N MET A 82 -14.69 18.74 -6.77
CA MET A 82 -14.62 18.44 -5.34
C MET A 82 -13.53 19.28 -4.67
N ASN A 83 -13.91 19.99 -3.61
CA ASN A 83 -12.96 20.77 -2.81
C ASN A 83 -11.90 19.81 -2.24
N ASP A 84 -10.63 20.20 -2.27
CA ASP A 84 -9.52 19.37 -1.76
C ASP A 84 -9.74 18.88 -0.31
N ILE A 85 -10.56 19.60 0.45
CA ILE A 85 -11.03 19.25 1.81
C ILE A 85 -11.82 17.93 1.81
N GLN A 86 -12.75 17.75 0.88
CA GLN A 86 -13.59 16.53 0.80
C GLN A 86 -12.74 15.32 0.43
N ARG A 87 -11.78 15.50 -0.48
CA ARG A 87 -10.82 14.47 -0.87
C ARG A 87 -9.97 14.01 0.32
N GLN A 88 -9.48 14.95 1.13
CA GLN A 88 -8.72 14.64 2.35
C GLN A 88 -9.58 13.91 3.39
N GLU A 89 -10.84 14.31 3.55
CA GLU A 89 -11.76 13.65 4.47
C GLU A 89 -12.09 12.21 4.04
N GLU A 90 -12.25 11.96 2.75
CA GLU A 90 -12.41 10.61 2.19
C GLU A 90 -11.17 9.75 2.42
N PHE A 91 -9.96 10.28 2.19
CA PHE A 91 -8.72 9.56 2.52
C PHE A 91 -8.56 9.32 4.02
N ARG A 92 -9.14 10.16 4.87
CA ARG A 92 -9.15 9.97 6.32
C ARG A 92 -10.17 8.92 6.77
N LYS A 93 -11.33 8.86 6.12
CA LYS A 93 -12.37 7.84 6.34
C LYS A 93 -11.94 6.47 5.81
N ASN A 94 -11.29 6.45 4.66
CA ASN A 94 -10.79 5.25 3.98
C ASN A 94 -9.25 5.30 3.89
N PRO A 95 -8.54 5.07 5.00
CA PRO A 95 -7.08 5.02 4.98
C PRO A 95 -6.61 3.84 4.12
N LYS A 96 -5.60 4.06 3.29
CA LYS A 96 -4.97 2.99 2.50
C LYS A 96 -4.32 1.98 3.46
N LEU A 97 -4.88 0.77 3.53
CA LEU A 97 -4.32 -0.33 4.30
C LEU A 97 -3.08 -0.87 3.58
N ILE A 98 -1.91 -0.48 4.07
CA ILE A 98 -0.64 -1.01 3.59
C ILE A 98 -0.28 -2.20 4.48
N THR A 99 -0.66 -3.40 4.04
CA THR A 99 -0.39 -4.65 4.76
C THR A 99 1.11 -4.91 4.94
N ASN A 100 1.94 -4.42 4.02
CA ASN A 100 3.39 -4.62 4.04
C ASN A 100 4.19 -3.36 4.39
N LYS A 101 3.80 -2.68 5.47
CA LYS A 101 4.54 -1.49 5.93
C LYS A 101 5.81 -1.92 6.66
N ALA A 102 6.96 -1.75 6.01
CA ALA A 102 8.26 -1.99 6.64
C ALA A 102 8.49 -1.00 7.80
N ILE A 103 8.97 -1.51 8.93
CA ILE A 103 9.48 -0.68 10.02
C ILE A 103 10.79 -0.06 9.52
N LYS A 104 10.78 1.23 9.22
CA LYS A 104 11.98 1.97 8.82
C LYS A 104 12.55 2.67 10.05
N GLY A 105 13.70 2.20 10.53
CA GLY A 105 14.47 2.91 11.56
C GLY A 105 15.09 4.23 11.04
N LYS A 106 15.66 5.01 11.97
CA LYS A 106 16.44 6.21 11.64
C LYS A 106 17.86 5.78 11.23
N TYR A 107 18.25 6.08 10.00
CA TYR A 107 19.60 5.81 9.51
C TYR A 107 20.63 6.74 10.17
N LYS A 108 21.83 6.20 10.41
CA LYS A 108 23.00 6.99 10.79
C LYS A 108 23.56 7.75 9.59
N PHE A 109 24.36 8.78 9.87
CA PHE A 109 25.03 9.56 8.85
C PHE A 109 25.91 8.67 7.96
N MET A 110 25.74 8.78 6.63
CA MET A 110 26.41 7.98 5.60
C MET A 110 26.19 6.46 5.65
N GLN A 111 25.21 5.96 6.41
CA GLN A 111 24.90 4.54 6.45
C GLN A 111 24.46 4.01 5.07
N LYS A 112 24.88 2.78 4.73
CA LYS A 112 24.47 2.14 3.48
C LYS A 112 23.00 1.72 3.55
N TYR A 113 22.28 1.99 2.46
CA TYR A 113 20.91 1.54 2.29
C TYR A 113 20.88 0.15 1.69
N PHE A 114 20.14 -0.76 2.33
CA PHE A 114 19.83 -2.07 1.79
C PHE A 114 18.34 -2.14 1.47
N HIS A 115 18.03 -2.46 0.21
CA HIS A 115 16.65 -2.64 -0.22
C HIS A 115 16.18 -4.05 0.18
N ARG A 116 15.03 -4.15 0.86
CA ARG A 116 14.46 -5.42 1.34
C ARG A 116 14.13 -6.42 0.21
N GLY A 117 13.90 -5.92 -1.00
CA GLY A 117 13.41 -6.70 -2.15
C GLY A 117 11.91 -6.46 -2.38
N ALA A 118 11.45 -6.72 -3.61
CA ALA A 118 10.06 -6.49 -4.02
C ALA A 118 9.30 -7.80 -4.35
N PHE A 119 9.99 -8.85 -4.76
CA PHE A 119 9.38 -10.02 -5.40
C PHE A 119 8.81 -11.07 -4.42
N PHE A 120 9.33 -11.17 -3.20
CA PHE A 120 8.93 -12.19 -2.20
C PHE A 120 8.20 -11.59 -0.98
N VAL A 121 7.63 -10.40 -1.18
CA VAL A 121 6.96 -9.63 -0.14
C VAL A 121 5.45 -9.89 -0.25
N THR A 122 5.06 -11.16 -0.30
CA THR A 122 3.66 -11.59 -0.36
C THR A 122 3.17 -12.00 1.03
N ALA A 123 1.84 -12.12 1.18
CA ALA A 123 1.13 -12.29 2.46
C ALA A 123 1.58 -13.50 3.31
N SER A 124 2.30 -14.47 2.72
CA SER A 124 3.04 -15.50 3.46
C SER A 124 4.32 -14.89 4.04
N GLU A 125 4.13 -14.07 5.07
CA GLU A 125 5.18 -13.40 5.83
C GLU A 125 6.08 -14.41 6.53
N THR A 126 7.22 -14.74 5.92
CA THR A 126 8.35 -15.24 6.71
C THR A 126 8.83 -14.09 7.61
N ASP A 127 8.98 -14.35 8.90
CA ASP A 127 9.40 -13.38 9.93
C ASP A 127 10.66 -12.57 9.54
N VAL A 128 11.49 -13.15 8.68
CA VAL A 128 12.71 -12.54 8.13
C VAL A 128 12.44 -11.19 7.45
N TYR A 129 11.36 -11.03 6.67
CA TYR A 129 11.09 -9.80 5.93
C TYR A 129 10.42 -8.69 6.76
N LYS A 130 10.05 -8.98 8.00
CA LYS A 130 9.56 -8.01 8.99
C LYS A 130 10.69 -7.36 9.77
N ARG A 131 11.91 -7.90 9.68
CA ARG A 131 13.07 -7.38 10.38
C ARG A 131 13.37 -5.93 9.97
N ASP A 132 14.01 -5.22 10.89
CA ASP A 132 14.49 -3.87 10.63
C ASP A 132 15.76 -3.92 9.76
N PHE A 133 15.60 -3.59 8.47
CA PHE A 133 16.70 -3.49 7.50
C PHE A 133 17.47 -2.16 7.61
N ALA A 134 17.06 -1.25 8.48
CA ALA A 134 17.74 0.01 8.72
C ALA A 134 18.84 -0.08 9.78
N GLN A 135 19.14 -1.28 10.31
CA GLN A 135 20.20 -1.46 11.30
C GLN A 135 21.59 -1.23 10.70
N PRO A 136 22.51 -0.58 11.43
CA PRO A 136 23.88 -0.37 10.98
C PRO A 136 24.58 -1.72 10.79
N THR A 137 25.21 -1.90 9.64
CA THR A 137 25.98 -3.11 9.33
C THR A 137 27.47 -2.82 9.52
N LEU A 138 28.28 -3.82 9.88
CA LEU A 138 29.75 -3.81 9.98
C LEU A 138 30.43 -2.41 10.07
N GLU A 139 30.67 -1.74 8.93
CA GLU A 139 31.35 -0.44 8.81
C GLU A 139 30.55 0.79 9.32
N ASP A 140 29.23 0.66 9.43
CA ASP A 140 28.30 1.72 9.85
C ASP A 140 27.98 1.68 11.36
N HIS A 141 28.66 0.82 12.13
CA HIS A 141 28.56 0.85 13.60
C HIS A 141 29.15 2.15 14.17
N PHE A 142 30.25 2.63 13.57
CA PHE A 142 30.93 3.86 13.96
C PHE A 142 30.13 5.11 13.54
N ASP A 143 30.15 6.13 14.39
CA ASP A 143 29.49 7.40 14.13
C ASP A 143 30.35 8.29 13.23
N LYS A 144 30.00 8.32 11.93
CA LYS A 144 30.72 9.04 10.89
C LYS A 144 30.57 10.57 11.00
N THR A 145 29.70 11.09 11.86
CA THR A 145 29.56 12.54 12.09
C THR A 145 30.77 13.16 12.80
N LYS A 146 31.50 12.34 13.59
CA LYS A 146 32.70 12.77 14.32
C LYS A 146 33.93 12.88 13.43
N LEU A 147 33.84 12.41 12.19
CA LEU A 147 34.94 12.49 11.23
C LEU A 147 35.14 13.94 10.79
N PRO A 148 36.37 14.36 10.45
CA PRO A 148 36.61 15.66 9.82
C PRO A 148 35.77 15.81 8.54
N ALA A 149 35.31 17.03 8.24
CA ALA A 149 34.42 17.30 7.10
C ALA A 149 34.94 16.75 5.76
N VAL A 150 36.26 16.78 5.54
CA VAL A 150 36.90 16.25 4.33
C VAL A 150 36.71 14.73 4.17
N MET A 151 36.59 14.01 5.28
CA MET A 151 36.37 12.56 5.32
C MET A 151 34.88 12.17 5.37
N GLN A 152 33.95 13.11 5.53
CA GLN A 152 32.51 12.89 5.56
C GLN A 152 31.93 12.64 4.15
N VAL A 153 32.52 11.68 3.43
CA VAL A 153 32.19 11.35 2.04
C VAL A 153 32.15 9.83 1.82
N LYS A 154 31.24 9.35 0.97
CA LYS A 154 30.90 7.91 0.85
C LYS A 154 32.00 7.02 0.24
N ASN A 155 32.98 7.60 -0.45
CA ASN A 155 34.10 6.89 -1.11
C ASN A 155 35.40 7.71 -0.96
N PHE A 156 35.81 8.02 0.26
CA PHE A 156 37.03 8.79 0.51
C PHE A 156 38.27 8.04 -0.02
N GLY A 157 39.09 8.70 -0.83
CA GLY A 157 40.32 8.11 -1.39
C GLY A 157 40.14 7.24 -2.64
N LEU A 158 38.92 7.05 -3.16
CA LEU A 158 38.67 6.30 -4.40
C LEU A 158 38.50 7.24 -5.60
N ALA A 159 38.97 6.83 -6.77
CA ALA A 159 38.90 7.60 -8.02
C ALA A 159 37.45 7.90 -8.48
N GLY A 160 36.48 7.08 -8.08
CA GLY A 160 35.05 7.24 -8.42
C GLY A 160 34.26 8.14 -7.47
N ARG A 161 34.91 9.07 -6.74
CA ARG A 161 34.23 9.93 -5.76
C ARG A 161 33.39 11.01 -6.46
N THR A 162 32.12 11.10 -6.08
CA THR A 162 31.22 12.19 -6.50
C THR A 162 31.55 13.49 -5.76
N LYS A 163 31.40 14.64 -6.45
CA LYS A 163 31.63 15.98 -5.88
C LYS A 163 30.66 16.32 -4.75
N TYR A 164 29.41 15.86 -4.87
CA TYR A 164 28.32 16.11 -3.93
C TYR A 164 28.25 15.03 -2.84
N THR A 165 27.91 15.43 -1.63
CA THR A 165 27.92 14.60 -0.41
C THR A 165 26.58 13.87 -0.22
N HIS A 166 25.51 14.61 0.09
CA HIS A 166 24.16 14.12 0.31
C HIS A 166 23.14 15.22 -0.01
N LEU A 167 21.91 14.82 -0.36
CA LEU A 167 20.88 15.76 -0.83
C LEU A 167 20.59 16.87 0.18
N VAL A 168 20.58 16.55 1.48
CA VAL A 168 20.28 17.52 2.55
C VAL A 168 21.32 18.66 2.60
N ASP A 169 22.58 18.40 2.28
CA ASP A 169 23.64 19.42 2.24
C ASP A 169 23.54 20.31 0.99
N GLN A 170 22.88 19.82 -0.06
CA GLN A 170 22.66 20.55 -1.31
C GLN A 170 21.25 21.14 -1.40
N ASP A 171 20.39 20.84 -0.43
CA ASP A 171 19.03 21.31 -0.35
C ASP A 171 19.03 22.74 0.18
N THR A 172 18.72 23.69 -0.70
CA THR A 172 18.63 25.12 -0.36
C THR A 172 17.24 25.51 0.11
N SER A 173 16.32 24.57 0.32
CA SER A 173 14.97 24.87 0.81
C SER A 173 15.01 25.33 2.26
N THR A 174 14.37 26.47 2.54
CA THR A 174 14.26 27.04 3.88
C THR A 174 12.92 26.65 4.48
N PHE A 175 12.92 25.60 5.31
CA PHE A 175 11.71 25.11 5.99
C PHE A 175 11.14 26.09 7.03
N ASP A 176 11.91 27.10 7.44
CA ASP A 176 11.47 28.16 8.36
C ASP A 176 10.68 29.28 7.65
N SER A 177 10.51 29.19 6.32
CA SER A 177 9.70 30.18 5.61
C SER A 177 8.25 30.12 6.09
N PRO A 178 7.65 31.24 6.52
CA PRO A 178 6.25 31.29 6.92
C PRO A 178 5.29 30.75 5.86
N TRP A 179 5.68 30.72 4.59
CA TRP A 179 4.93 30.13 3.48
C TRP A 179 4.72 28.61 3.55
N PHE A 180 5.57 27.86 4.26
CA PHE A 180 5.41 26.41 4.43
C PHE A 180 4.60 26.02 5.67
N ALA A 181 4.27 26.98 6.53
CA ALA A 181 3.50 26.71 7.75
C ALA A 181 2.04 26.36 7.40
N ASN A 182 1.56 25.18 7.81
CA ASN A 182 0.16 24.77 7.68
C ASN A 182 -0.74 25.43 8.75
N THR A 183 -0.63 26.74 8.91
CA THR A 183 -1.47 27.53 9.81
C THR A 183 -2.69 28.02 9.02
N MET A 184 -3.86 28.06 9.67
CA MET A 184 -5.12 28.54 9.07
C MET A 184 -4.97 29.92 8.41
N THR A 185 -4.19 30.81 9.02
CA THR A 185 -3.87 32.15 8.48
C THR A 185 -3.12 32.08 7.16
N ASN A 186 -2.20 31.14 7.04
CA ASN A 186 -1.35 30.98 5.86
C ASN A 186 -2.11 30.35 4.69
N ILE A 187 -2.99 29.38 4.99
CA ILE A 187 -3.93 28.80 4.01
C ILE A 187 -4.84 29.90 3.45
N LYS A 188 -5.44 30.73 4.31
CA LYS A 188 -6.27 31.86 3.88
C LYS A 188 -5.47 32.88 3.05
N PHE A 189 -4.25 33.19 3.46
CA PHE A 189 -3.39 34.11 2.73
C PHE A 189 -3.04 33.56 1.34
N HIS A 190 -2.69 32.27 1.24
CA HIS A 190 -2.40 31.60 -0.01
C HIS A 190 -3.64 31.53 -0.91
N GLU A 191 -4.83 31.27 -0.38
CA GLU A 191 -6.09 31.27 -1.14
C GLU A 191 -6.46 32.66 -1.68
N LEU A 192 -6.22 33.72 -0.89
CA LEU A 192 -6.54 35.11 -1.27
C LEU A 192 -5.51 35.73 -2.23
N HIS A 193 -4.21 35.51 -1.98
CA HIS A 193 -3.10 36.20 -2.64
C HIS A 193 -2.28 35.30 -3.57
N GLY A 194 -2.42 33.98 -3.47
CA GLY A 194 -1.77 33.05 -4.37
C GLY A 194 -2.36 33.13 -5.78
N GLY A 195 -1.50 33.30 -6.78
CA GLY A 195 -1.90 33.21 -8.18
C GLY A 195 -2.24 31.76 -8.55
N GLY A 196 -3.39 31.54 -9.19
CA GLY A 196 -3.77 30.22 -9.72
C GLY A 196 -4.34 29.21 -8.71
N VAL A 197 -4.52 29.59 -7.45
CA VAL A 197 -5.08 28.72 -6.39
C VAL A 197 -6.47 29.14 -5.91
N LYS A 198 -7.05 30.15 -6.55
CA LYS A 198 -8.44 30.54 -6.28
C LYS A 198 -9.36 29.42 -6.78
N SER A 199 -10.25 28.97 -5.91
CA SER A 199 -11.25 27.93 -6.17
C SER A 199 -12.32 28.31 -7.22
N VAL A 200 -12.21 29.50 -7.82
CA VAL A 200 -13.11 30.01 -8.86
C VAL A 200 -12.55 29.66 -10.23
N PHE A 201 -12.92 28.47 -10.74
CA PHE A 201 -12.65 28.08 -12.13
C PHE A 201 -13.91 28.27 -12.98
N GLU A 202 -13.99 29.40 -13.70
CA GLU A 202 -15.03 29.59 -14.72
C GLU A 202 -14.64 28.83 -16.00
N LYS A 203 -15.35 27.73 -16.28
CA LYS A 203 -15.23 27.03 -17.56
C LYS A 203 -15.75 27.95 -18.67
N PRO A 204 -15.02 28.14 -19.79
CA PRO A 204 -15.55 28.90 -20.91
C PRO A 204 -16.83 28.22 -21.43
N LEU A 205 -17.97 28.91 -21.34
CA LEU A 205 -19.24 28.44 -21.88
C LEU A 205 -19.10 28.30 -23.41
N PHE A 206 -19.54 27.17 -23.96
CA PHE A 206 -19.54 26.92 -25.40
C PHE A 206 -20.40 27.97 -26.09
N LYS A 207 -19.77 28.91 -26.83
CA LYS A 207 -20.51 29.91 -27.61
C LYS A 207 -21.28 29.20 -28.72
N SER A 208 -22.58 28.98 -28.51
CA SER A 208 -23.50 28.67 -29.60
C SER A 208 -23.41 29.80 -30.62
N LYS A 209 -22.95 29.50 -31.85
CA LYS A 209 -23.00 30.44 -32.96
C LYS A 209 -24.47 30.78 -33.21
N LYS A 210 -24.90 32.00 -32.87
CA LYS A 210 -26.20 32.52 -33.31
C LYS A 210 -26.24 32.41 -34.83
N LYS A 211 -27.15 31.59 -35.37
CA LYS A 211 -27.51 31.66 -36.78
C LYS A 211 -28.07 33.05 -37.01
N THR A 212 -27.39 33.83 -37.85
CA THR A 212 -27.94 35.06 -38.41
C THR A 212 -28.93 34.60 -39.48
N ASP A 213 -30.23 34.72 -39.20
CA ASP A 213 -31.26 34.56 -40.22
C ASP A 213 -31.13 35.72 -41.22
N ALA A 214 -31.10 35.37 -42.50
CA ALA A 214 -31.09 36.28 -43.64
C ALA A 214 -32.52 36.52 -44.15
#